data_AF-A0A822FB78-F1
#
_entry.id   AF-A0A822FB78-F1
#
_cell.length_a   1.000
_cell.length_b   1.000
_cell.length_c   1.000
_cell.angle_alpha   90.00
_cell.angle_beta   90.00
_cell.angle_gamma   90.00
#
_symmetry.space_group_name_H-M   'P 1'
#
loop_
_entity.id
_entity.type
_entity.pdbx_description
1 polymer ?
#
loop_
_entity_poly.entity_id
_entity_poly.type
_entity_poly.pdbx_seq_one_letter_code
_entity_poly.pdbx_strand_id
1 'polypeptide(L)'
;MPVCRLNAENPVFRAPLLFILIITFLCFLIFILHEYLTRVKHGIREIGAKQYQCFSTISDNSDDFRQNLLRPLLIERVPGTPGNARARQFIISKLQSINMWDIELDTFDEMTPYGNVEFTNIIATLDSTATRRLVLACHYDSKELSNFVGSTVSSVPFAVLLDLAISLKK
;
A
#
# COMPACT_ATOMS: atom_id res chain seq x y z
N MET A 1 18.68 24.36 77.35
CA MET A 1 17.55 23.53 76.87
C MET A 1 16.57 24.45 76.14
N PRO A 2 15.96 24.09 74.99
CA PRO A 2 15.98 22.81 74.27
C PRO A 2 16.66 22.88 72.89
N VAL A 3 17.10 21.71 72.41
CA VAL A 3 17.59 21.46 71.06
C VAL A 3 16.36 21.19 70.18
N CYS A 4 16.06 22.06 69.22
CA CYS A 4 15.10 21.74 68.16
C CYS A 4 15.73 20.71 67.23
N ARG A 5 15.28 19.45 67.32
CA ARG A 5 15.57 18.42 66.33
C ARG A 5 14.87 18.80 65.02
N LEU A 6 15.63 19.00 63.96
CA LEU A 6 15.12 18.90 62.60
C LEU A 6 14.76 17.42 62.38
N ASN A 7 13.50 17.07 62.57
CA ASN A 7 13.00 15.79 62.11
C ASN A 7 13.09 15.78 60.59
N ALA A 8 13.89 14.84 60.11
CA ALA A 8 13.92 14.40 58.73
C ALA A 8 12.52 13.93 58.29
N GLU A 9 12.34 13.88 56.98
CA GLU A 9 11.22 13.30 56.24
C GLU A 9 10.03 14.24 56.00
N ASN A 10 10.20 15.13 55.02
CA ASN A 10 9.08 15.73 54.31
C ASN A 10 8.54 14.71 53.27
N PRO A 11 7.32 14.14 53.44
CA PRO A 11 6.77 13.14 52.52
C PRO A 11 6.20 13.77 51.23
N VAL A 12 6.32 15.08 51.07
CA VAL A 12 5.61 15.86 50.05
C VAL A 12 6.13 15.62 48.63
N PHE A 13 7.33 15.06 48.46
CA PHE A 13 7.99 14.95 47.15
C PHE A 13 7.95 13.57 46.46
N ARG A 14 7.31 12.55 47.04
CA ARG A 14 7.24 11.20 46.42
C ARG A 14 5.97 10.93 45.59
N ALA A 15 4.93 11.75 45.73
CA ALA A 15 3.68 11.64 44.97
C ALA A 15 3.67 12.20 43.52
N PRO A 16 4.53 13.16 43.08
CA PRO A 16 4.34 13.79 41.79
C PRO A 16 4.65 12.86 40.63
N LEU A 17 5.64 11.96 40.77
CA LEU A 17 6.04 11.05 39.69
C LEU A 17 4.99 9.97 39.43
N LEU A 18 4.43 9.37 40.48
CA LEU A 18 3.39 8.36 40.35
C LEU A 18 2.12 8.96 39.72
N PHE A 19 1.75 10.18 40.12
CA PHE A 19 0.61 10.89 39.56
C PHE A 19 0.81 11.24 38.08
N ILE A 20 2.01 11.72 37.71
CA ILE A 20 2.36 11.96 36.30
C ILE A 20 2.32 10.67 35.48
N LEU A 21 2.85 9.56 36.00
CA LEU A 21 2.83 8.26 35.33
C LEU A 21 1.40 7.73 35.13
N ILE A 22 0.52 7.93 36.11
CA ILE A 22 -0.90 7.54 35.99
C ILE A 22 -1.59 8.39 34.92
N ILE A 23 -1.36 9.70 34.88
CA ILE A 23 -1.95 10.59 33.87
C ILE A 23 -1.44 10.23 32.47
N THR A 24 -0.14 10.03 32.28
CA THR A 24 0.40 9.68 30.96
C THR A 24 -0.12 8.33 30.49
N PHE A 25 -0.22 7.34 31.38
CA PHE A 25 -0.81 6.04 31.08
C PHE A 25 -2.30 6.15 30.71
N LEU A 26 -3.09 6.94 31.44
CA LEU A 26 -4.50 7.19 31.13
C LEU A 26 -4.67 7.91 29.78
N CYS A 27 -3.86 8.93 29.50
CA CYS A 27 -3.85 9.62 28.21
C CYS A 27 -3.48 8.67 27.07
N PHE A 28 -2.51 7.77 27.29
CA PHE A 28 -2.14 6.75 26.33
C PHE A 28 -3.29 5.74 26.09
N LEU A 29 -3.96 5.28 27.15
CA LEU A 29 -5.14 4.41 27.02
C LEU A 29 -6.28 5.09 26.27
N ILE A 30 -6.55 6.37 26.54
CA ILE A 30 -7.57 7.16 25.81
C ILE A 30 -7.17 7.31 24.34
N PHE A 31 -5.89 7.57 24.04
CA PHE A 31 -5.39 7.65 22.67
C PHE A 31 -5.56 6.31 21.93
N ILE A 32 -5.18 5.18 22.55
CA ILE A 32 -5.38 3.83 22.01
C ILE A 32 -6.87 3.55 21.76
N LEU A 33 -7.74 3.90 22.71
CA LEU A 33 -9.18 3.72 22.56
C LEU A 33 -9.74 4.60 21.44
N HIS A 34 -9.28 5.86 21.32
CA HIS A 34 -9.69 6.77 20.25
C HIS A 34 -9.24 6.26 18.87
N GLU A 35 -7.99 5.84 18.72
CA GLU A 35 -7.46 5.18 17.51
C GLU A 35 -8.26 3.92 17.16
N TYR A 36 -8.54 3.06 18.14
CA TYR A 36 -9.33 1.85 17.94
C TYR A 36 -10.76 2.18 17.44
N LEU A 37 -11.43 3.15 18.07
CA LEU A 37 -12.79 3.54 17.70
C LEU A 37 -12.86 4.29 16.36
N THR A 38 -11.81 5.04 15.98
CA THR A 38 -11.75 5.73 14.69
C THR A 38 -11.41 4.79 13.54
N ARG A 39 -10.62 3.74 13.77
CA ARG A 39 -10.29 2.71 12.75
C ARG A 39 -11.52 1.96 12.24
N VAL A 40 -12.57 1.80 13.05
CA VAL A 40 -13.75 0.98 12.72
C VAL A 40 -14.80 1.75 11.91
N LYS A 41 -14.70 3.08 11.77
CA LYS A 41 -15.74 3.91 11.11
C LYS A 41 -15.48 4.13 9.62
N HIS A 42 -15.41 3.08 8.82
CA HIS A 42 -15.57 3.24 7.37
C HIS A 42 -17.01 2.95 6.96
N GLY A 43 -17.76 3.97 6.56
CA GLY A 43 -19.03 3.81 5.86
C GLY A 43 -18.84 3.79 4.35
N ILE A 44 -19.59 2.94 3.65
CA ILE A 44 -19.69 2.98 2.18
C ILE A 44 -20.69 4.08 1.83
N ARG A 45 -20.30 4.98 0.93
CA ARG A 45 -21.22 5.95 0.32
C ARG A 45 -21.64 5.41 -1.04
N GLU A 46 -22.91 5.10 -1.19
CA GLU A 46 -23.45 4.71 -2.49
C GLU A 46 -23.35 5.85 -3.51
N ILE A 47 -23.03 5.50 -4.75
CA ILE A 47 -22.95 6.44 -5.86
C ILE A 47 -24.33 6.60 -6.50
N GLY A 48 -24.68 7.83 -6.88
CA GLY A 48 -25.96 8.10 -7.54
C GLY A 48 -25.96 7.65 -9.01
N ALA A 49 -27.15 7.45 -9.61
CA ALA A 49 -27.30 6.98 -10.99
C ALA A 49 -26.50 7.80 -12.02
N LYS A 50 -26.43 9.13 -11.88
CA LYS A 50 -25.63 9.99 -12.76
C LYS A 50 -24.13 9.72 -12.67
N GLN A 51 -23.63 9.45 -11.46
CA GLN A 51 -22.21 9.12 -11.26
C GLN A 51 -21.90 7.73 -11.81
N TYR A 52 -22.81 6.77 -11.60
CA TYR A 52 -22.68 5.44 -12.19
C TYR A 52 -22.61 5.50 -13.72
N GLN A 53 -23.51 6.26 -14.35
CA GLN A 53 -23.50 6.47 -15.80
C GLN A 53 -22.20 7.13 -16.26
N CYS A 54 -21.71 8.14 -15.54
CA CYS A 54 -20.40 8.75 -15.80
C CYS A 54 -19.28 7.71 -15.73
N PHE A 55 -19.18 6.93 -14.65
CA PHE A 55 -18.14 5.91 -14.48
C PHE A 55 -18.20 4.80 -15.53
N SER A 56 -19.40 4.45 -16.01
CA SER A 56 -19.57 3.42 -17.04
C SER A 56 -18.96 3.79 -18.39
N THR A 57 -18.68 5.07 -18.64
CA THR A 57 -18.13 5.56 -19.92
C THR A 57 -16.65 5.93 -19.85
N ILE A 58 -15.99 5.83 -18.69
CA ILE A 58 -14.60 6.30 -18.53
C ILE A 58 -13.57 5.26 -19.04
N SER A 59 -13.96 3.99 -19.04
CA SER A 59 -13.16 2.87 -19.56
C SER A 59 -13.91 2.18 -20.70
N ASP A 60 -14.08 2.88 -21.82
CA ASP A 60 -14.81 2.39 -22.99
C ASP A 60 -13.89 2.00 -24.17
N ASN A 61 -12.62 2.40 -24.14
CA ASN A 61 -11.65 2.11 -25.20
C ASN A 61 -11.03 0.71 -25.08
N SER A 62 -11.82 -0.30 -25.49
CA SER A 62 -11.39 -1.71 -25.45
C SER A 62 -10.15 -2.01 -26.30
N ASP A 63 -9.92 -1.27 -27.39
CA ASP A 63 -8.74 -1.46 -28.24
C ASP A 63 -7.47 -0.95 -27.55
N ASP A 64 -7.52 0.21 -26.91
CA ASP A 64 -6.41 0.75 -26.13
C ASP A 64 -6.05 -0.18 -24.96
N PHE A 65 -7.06 -0.65 -24.23
CA PHE A 65 -6.87 -1.65 -23.17
C PHE A 65 -6.12 -2.89 -23.68
N ARG A 66 -6.58 -3.45 -24.80
CA ARG A 66 -5.99 -4.68 -25.37
C ARG A 66 -4.58 -4.45 -25.88
N GLN A 67 -4.35 -3.39 -26.65
CA GLN A 67 -3.08 -3.20 -27.35
C GLN A 67 -2.00 -2.54 -26.48
N ASN A 68 -2.38 -1.56 -25.66
CA ASN A 68 -1.44 -0.69 -24.96
C ASN A 68 -1.28 -1.00 -23.48
N LEU A 69 -2.23 -1.74 -22.87
CA LEU A 69 -2.14 -2.17 -21.46
C LEU A 69 -1.92 -3.68 -21.32
N LEU A 70 -2.71 -4.51 -22.02
CA LEU A 70 -2.65 -5.96 -21.86
C LEU A 70 -1.54 -6.63 -22.67
N ARG A 71 -1.48 -6.38 -23.99
CA ARG A 71 -0.54 -7.06 -24.91
C ARG A 71 0.93 -7.00 -24.46
N PRO A 72 1.46 -5.87 -23.94
CA PRO A 72 2.85 -5.81 -23.47
C PRO A 72 3.16 -6.77 -22.31
N LEU A 73 2.13 -7.16 -21.55
CA LEU A 73 2.22 -8.10 -20.42
C LEU A 73 1.96 -9.56 -20.84
N LEU A 74 1.58 -9.84 -22.09
CA LEU A 74 1.38 -11.21 -22.60
C LEU A 74 2.71 -11.83 -23.07
N ILE A 75 3.68 -11.81 -22.16
CA ILE A 75 5.00 -12.40 -22.33
C ILE A 75 5.31 -13.31 -21.14
N GLU A 76 6.22 -14.25 -21.34
CA GLU A 76 6.85 -14.97 -20.23
C GLU A 76 7.66 -13.97 -19.38
N ARG A 77 7.47 -14.04 -18.06
CA ARG A 77 7.98 -13.06 -17.09
C ARG A 77 8.25 -13.72 -15.74
N VAL A 78 8.86 -14.90 -15.79
CA VAL A 78 9.36 -15.64 -14.62
C VAL A 78 10.37 -14.77 -13.86
N PRO A 79 10.36 -14.73 -12.51
CA PRO A 79 11.31 -13.95 -11.73
C PRO A 79 12.78 -14.16 -12.16
N GLY A 80 13.58 -13.09 -12.14
CA GLY A 80 14.98 -13.11 -12.61
C GLY A 80 15.19 -13.14 -14.13
N THR A 81 14.14 -13.31 -14.94
CA THR A 81 14.30 -13.34 -16.42
C THR A 81 14.24 -11.95 -17.07
N PRO A 82 14.81 -11.77 -18.29
CA PRO A 82 14.65 -10.54 -19.06
C PRO A 82 13.18 -10.16 -19.35
N GLY A 83 12.30 -11.16 -19.45
CA GLY A 83 10.87 -10.93 -19.61
C GLY A 83 10.22 -10.29 -18.39
N ASN A 84 10.61 -10.71 -17.19
CA ASN A 84 10.18 -10.09 -15.93
C ASN A 84 10.67 -8.64 -15.81
N ALA A 85 11.94 -8.39 -16.12
CA ALA A 85 12.50 -7.04 -16.13
C ALA A 85 11.77 -6.13 -17.14
N ARG A 86 11.43 -6.64 -18.33
CA ARG A 86 10.66 -5.90 -19.33
C ARG A 86 9.24 -5.58 -18.86
N ALA A 87 8.56 -6.54 -18.23
CA ALA A 87 7.24 -6.32 -17.64
C ALA A 87 7.32 -5.24 -16.55
N ARG A 88 8.26 -5.34 -15.62
CA ARG A 88 8.50 -4.31 -14.58
C ARG A 88 8.73 -2.93 -15.18
N GLN A 89 9.61 -2.80 -16.18
CA GLN A 89 9.90 -1.52 -16.81
C GLN A 89 8.67 -0.93 -17.50
N PHE A 90 7.88 -1.76 -18.20
CA PHE A 90 6.63 -1.34 -18.82
C PHE A 90 5.67 -0.77 -17.77
N ILE A 91 5.47 -1.49 -16.66
CA ILE A 91 4.61 -1.08 -15.55
C ILE A 91 5.03 0.27 -14.99
N ILE A 92 6.31 0.40 -14.64
CA ILE A 92 6.88 1.64 -14.08
C ILE A 92 6.68 2.80 -15.07
N SER A 93 6.97 2.59 -16.36
CA SER A 93 6.82 3.63 -17.38
C SER A 93 5.37 4.13 -17.52
N LYS A 94 4.38 3.22 -17.42
CA LYS A 94 2.96 3.59 -17.48
C LYS A 94 2.56 4.39 -16.24
N LEU A 95 2.94 3.95 -15.05
CA LEU A 95 2.67 4.67 -13.81
C LEU A 95 3.32 6.06 -13.79
N GLN A 96 4.58 6.16 -14.24
CA GLN A 96 5.30 7.44 -14.37
C GLN A 96 4.61 8.38 -15.36
N SER A 97 4.06 7.86 -16.46
CA SER A 97 3.34 8.68 -17.45
C SER A 97 2.07 9.34 -16.92
N ILE A 98 1.48 8.79 -15.84
CA ILE A 98 0.31 9.38 -15.17
C ILE A 98 0.74 10.59 -14.32
N ASN A 99 1.99 10.63 -13.85
CA ASN A 99 2.58 11.72 -13.07
C ASN A 99 1.77 12.11 -11.81
N MET A 100 1.18 11.11 -11.14
CA MET A 100 0.41 11.28 -9.89
C MET A 100 0.87 10.36 -8.77
N TRP A 101 1.61 9.29 -9.10
CA TRP A 101 1.95 8.22 -8.17
C TRP A 101 3.40 8.33 -7.73
N ASP A 102 3.63 8.19 -6.43
CA ASP A 102 4.94 7.89 -5.87
C ASP A 102 5.23 6.40 -6.06
N ILE A 103 6.37 6.07 -6.68
CA ILE A 103 6.69 4.69 -7.08
C ILE A 103 7.91 4.22 -6.29
N GLU A 104 7.69 3.21 -5.47
CA GLU A 104 8.72 2.51 -4.72
C GLU A 104 8.98 1.13 -5.33
N LEU A 105 10.26 0.75 -5.40
CA LEU A 105 10.69 -0.59 -5.76
C LEU A 105 11.24 -1.26 -4.51
N ASP A 106 10.55 -2.30 -4.06
CA ASP A 106 10.99 -3.15 -2.96
C ASP A 106 11.69 -4.38 -3.56
N THR A 107 13.02 -4.31 -3.61
CA THR A 107 13.89 -5.32 -4.21
C THR A 107 14.59 -6.13 -3.13
N PHE A 108 14.52 -7.46 -3.24
CA PHE A 108 15.18 -8.38 -2.31
C PHE A 108 15.59 -9.67 -3.02
N ASP A 109 16.61 -10.34 -2.47
CA ASP A 109 17.06 -11.66 -2.89
C ASP A 109 16.46 -12.74 -1.98
N GLU A 110 16.01 -13.84 -2.56
CA GLU A 110 15.50 -14.99 -1.79
C GLU A 110 15.97 -16.31 -2.40
N MET A 111 16.19 -17.31 -1.53
CA MET A 111 16.58 -18.65 -1.96
C MET A 111 15.36 -19.42 -2.47
N THR A 112 15.46 -19.95 -3.69
CA THR A 112 14.42 -20.76 -4.32
C THR A 112 14.94 -22.17 -4.62
N PRO A 113 14.07 -23.13 -4.98
CA PRO A 113 14.51 -24.44 -5.49
C PRO A 113 15.45 -24.38 -6.71
N TYR A 114 15.51 -23.24 -7.40
CA TYR A 114 16.35 -23.00 -8.58
C TYR A 114 17.57 -22.13 -8.29
N GLY A 115 17.84 -21.83 -7.01
CA GLY A 115 18.92 -20.95 -6.57
C GLY A 115 18.43 -19.59 -6.08
N ASN A 116 19.37 -18.68 -5.84
CA ASN A 116 19.07 -17.32 -5.39
C ASN A 116 18.46 -16.50 -6.52
N VAL A 117 17.32 -15.86 -6.26
CA VAL A 117 16.59 -15.05 -7.24
C VAL A 117 16.28 -13.68 -6.65
N GLU A 118 16.51 -12.63 -7.44
CA GLU A 118 16.08 -11.26 -7.11
C GLU A 118 14.59 -11.08 -7.47
N PHE A 119 13.82 -10.61 -6.49
CA PHE A 119 12.43 -10.22 -6.63
C PHE A 119 12.31 -8.70 -6.51
N THR A 120 11.36 -8.10 -7.23
CA THR A 120 11.09 -6.66 -7.14
C THR A 120 9.59 -6.41 -7.10
N ASN A 121 9.07 -6.00 -5.94
CA ASN A 121 7.71 -5.48 -5.84
C ASN A 121 7.66 -4.05 -6.39
N ILE A 122 6.52 -3.68 -7.00
CA ILE A 122 6.26 -2.32 -7.48
C ILE A 122 5.11 -1.77 -6.63
N ILE A 123 5.39 -0.71 -5.87
CA ILE A 123 4.41 -0.10 -4.96
C ILE A 123 4.15 1.31 -5.47
N ALA A 124 2.93 1.54 -5.97
CA ALA A 124 2.49 2.86 -6.42
C ALA A 124 1.52 3.47 -5.40
N THR A 125 1.90 4.61 -4.82
CA THR A 125 1.11 5.30 -3.78
C THR A 125 0.69 6.68 -4.25
N LEU A 126 -0.63 6.97 -4.25
CA LEU A 126 -1.16 8.26 -4.69
C LEU A 126 -0.84 9.40 -3.71
N ASP A 127 -0.96 9.13 -2.41
CA ASP A 127 -0.63 10.07 -1.33
C ASP A 127 0.16 9.32 -0.25
N SER A 128 1.47 9.59 -0.18
CA SER A 128 2.37 8.99 0.82
C SER A 128 2.14 9.51 2.23
N THR A 129 1.42 10.63 2.39
CA THR A 129 1.10 11.22 3.69
C THR A 129 -0.23 10.72 4.27
N ALA A 130 -1.10 10.13 3.45
CA ALA A 130 -2.37 9.58 3.89
C ALA A 130 -2.18 8.49 4.97
N THR A 131 -2.94 8.57 6.06
CA THR A 131 -2.86 7.59 7.16
C THR A 131 -3.57 6.27 6.85
N ARG A 132 -4.45 6.26 5.83
CA ARG A 132 -5.21 5.09 5.37
C ARG A 132 -5.19 5.02 3.86
N ARG A 133 -5.06 3.81 3.31
CA ARG A 133 -5.00 3.53 1.87
C ARG A 133 -5.95 2.40 1.50
N LEU A 134 -6.65 2.55 0.38
CA LEU A 134 -7.28 1.41 -0.29
C LEU A 134 -6.21 0.78 -1.20
N VAL A 135 -5.86 -0.48 -0.93
CA VAL A 135 -4.84 -1.19 -1.71
C VAL A 135 -5.53 -2.13 -2.67
N LEU A 136 -5.20 -1.97 -3.96
CA LEU A 136 -5.49 -2.95 -5.00
C LEU A 136 -4.17 -3.62 -5.38
N ALA A 137 -4.15 -4.94 -5.46
CA ALA A 137 -2.92 -5.68 -5.69
C ALA A 137 -3.13 -6.85 -6.66
N CYS A 138 -2.09 -7.16 -7.41
CA CYS A 138 -1.95 -8.37 -8.19
C CYS A 138 -0.45 -8.70 -8.29
N HIS A 139 -0.12 -9.96 -8.55
CA HIS A 139 1.25 -10.33 -8.91
C HIS A 139 1.50 -9.95 -10.38
N TYR A 140 2.74 -9.73 -10.81
CA TYR A 140 3.07 -9.43 -12.21
C TYR A 140 3.99 -10.47 -12.85
N ASP A 141 4.54 -11.40 -12.07
CA ASP A 141 5.33 -12.52 -12.56
C ASP A 141 4.44 -13.57 -13.25
N SER A 142 5.07 -14.46 -14.02
CA SER A 142 4.42 -15.65 -14.56
C SER A 142 5.05 -16.89 -13.98
N LYS A 143 4.25 -17.94 -13.78
CA LYS A 143 4.76 -19.24 -13.38
C LYS A 143 5.75 -19.78 -14.41
N GLU A 144 6.84 -20.39 -13.95
CA GLU A 144 7.79 -21.11 -14.79
C GLU A 144 7.14 -22.37 -15.37
N LEU A 145 6.67 -22.24 -16.61
CA LEU A 145 6.08 -23.30 -17.43
C LEU A 145 6.37 -22.95 -18.89
N SER A 146 6.69 -23.96 -19.71
CA SER A 146 7.00 -23.74 -21.13
C SER A 146 5.87 -22.99 -21.84
N ASN A 147 6.20 -21.87 -22.50
CA ASN A 147 5.28 -21.02 -23.25
C ASN A 147 4.10 -20.45 -22.42
N PHE A 148 4.26 -20.34 -21.10
CA PHE A 148 3.21 -19.83 -20.23
C PHE A 148 3.30 -18.32 -20.03
N VAL A 149 2.33 -17.60 -20.60
CA VAL A 149 2.23 -16.14 -20.48
C VAL A 149 1.28 -15.68 -19.38
N GLY A 150 0.64 -16.59 -18.62
CA GLY A 150 -0.23 -16.23 -17.50
C GLY A 150 -1.25 -15.13 -17.81
N SER A 151 -2.05 -15.28 -18.87
CA SER A 151 -2.96 -14.22 -19.34
C SER A 151 -3.99 -13.81 -18.27
N THR A 152 -4.77 -14.77 -17.76
CA THR A 152 -5.73 -14.55 -16.65
C THR A 152 -5.07 -14.55 -15.27
N VAL A 153 -3.81 -15.01 -15.20
CA VAL A 153 -3.03 -15.22 -13.98
C VAL A 153 -1.63 -14.65 -14.16
N SER A 154 -1.44 -13.33 -14.29
CA SER A 154 -2.34 -12.21 -13.92
C SER A 154 -2.20 -10.99 -14.87
N SER A 155 -1.87 -11.19 -16.15
CA SER A 155 -1.71 -10.06 -17.11
C SER A 155 -2.97 -9.20 -17.20
N VAL A 156 -4.16 -9.81 -17.20
CA VAL A 156 -5.46 -9.10 -17.22
C VAL A 156 -5.70 -8.30 -15.94
N PRO A 157 -5.63 -8.89 -14.72
CA PRO A 157 -5.69 -8.11 -13.47
C PRO A 157 -4.78 -6.89 -13.47
N PHE A 158 -3.54 -7.05 -13.93
CA PHE A 158 -2.60 -5.93 -13.99
C PHE A 158 -3.06 -4.83 -14.95
N ALA A 159 -3.48 -5.21 -16.17
CA ALA A 159 -4.00 -4.26 -17.14
C ALA A 159 -5.23 -3.50 -16.61
N VAL A 160 -6.10 -4.16 -15.84
CA VAL A 160 -7.24 -3.51 -15.18
C VAL A 160 -6.80 -2.48 -14.14
N LEU A 161 -5.77 -2.77 -13.33
CA LEU A 161 -5.25 -1.80 -12.35
C LEU A 161 -4.65 -0.56 -13.04
N LEU A 162 -3.89 -0.75 -14.13
CA LEU A 162 -3.39 0.38 -14.93
C LEU A 162 -4.52 1.18 -15.56
N ASP A 163 -5.50 0.50 -16.14
CA ASP A 163 -6.65 1.14 -16.77
C ASP A 163 -7.45 1.99 -15.77
N LEU A 164 -7.66 1.47 -14.56
CA LEU A 164 -8.28 2.23 -13.46
C LEU A 164 -7.45 3.46 -13.09
N ALA A 165 -6.12 3.31 -12.96
CA ALA A 165 -5.23 4.43 -12.62
C ALA A 165 -5.21 5.52 -13.71
N ILE A 166 -5.37 5.14 -14.97
CA ILE A 166 -5.44 6.07 -16.11
C ILE A 166 -6.82 6.70 -16.22
N SER A 167 -7.88 5.92 -16.09
CA SER A 167 -9.27 6.34 -16.28
C SER A 167 -9.73 7.25 -15.15
N LEU A 168 -9.34 6.98 -13.91
CA LEU A 168 -9.76 7.74 -12.72
C LEU A 168 -8.81 8.90 -12.38
N LYS A 169 -7.86 9.23 -13.27
CA LYS A 169 -7.07 10.46 -13.13
C LYS A 169 -7.99 11.67 -13.21
N LYS A 170 -7.81 12.63 -12.31
CA LYS A 170 -8.59 13.89 -12.29
C LYS A 170 -8.08 14.87 -13.33
#